data_AF-A0A7C2UU13-F1
#
_entry.id   AF-A0A7C2UU13-F1
#
_cell.length_a   1.000
_cell.length_b   1.000
_cell.length_c   1.000
_cell.angle_alpha   90.00
_cell.angle_beta   90.00
_cell.angle_gamma   90.00
#
_symmetry.space_group_name_H-M   'P 1'
#
loop_
_entity.id
_entity.type
_entity.pdbx_description
1 polymer ?
#
loop_
_entity_poly.entity_id
_entity_poly.type
_entity_poly.pdbx_seq_one_letter_code
_entity_poly.pdbx_strand_id
1 'polypeptide(L)'
;MLLVDAYVRPKNEEEINKIFELEARFGYKAVGIDKQYEGSSDERIITFPVRVVSGRNEAEAKEVLRECKKGELVISKPNDPGSLRVFSRDTRAHIVEISPKLVHLMDRNQAELLKVGKSFIGFSLSSLIDDPKMFWWLSFLLNYSMKYNIDLVIFSGASRFEELVHPKTTLNLLIQAGSPKEIAFKIMDGNKLLKILGIMDFAVEKR
;
A
#
# COMPACT_ATOMS: atom_id res chain seq x y z
N MET A 1 -15.87 8.81 1.24
CA MET A 1 -14.73 7.91 1.05
C MET A 1 -13.85 8.53 -0.01
N LEU A 2 -12.58 8.75 0.31
CA LEU A 2 -11.61 9.25 -0.63
C LEU A 2 -10.81 8.05 -1.16
N LEU A 3 -10.96 7.76 -2.45
CA LEU A 3 -10.28 6.63 -3.07
C LEU A 3 -8.84 7.02 -3.41
N VAL A 4 -7.89 6.22 -2.93
CA VAL A 4 -6.46 6.39 -3.16
C VAL A 4 -5.87 5.05 -3.55
N ASP A 5 -5.21 4.97 -4.70
CA ASP A 5 -4.34 3.84 -5.00
C ASP A 5 -2.95 4.16 -4.47
N ALA A 6 -2.49 3.40 -3.47
CA ALA A 6 -1.24 3.72 -2.80
C ALA A 6 -0.02 3.48 -3.67
N TYR A 7 -0.12 2.63 -4.71
CA TYR A 7 1.03 2.30 -5.53
C TYR A 7 0.66 1.63 -6.86
N VAL A 8 1.13 2.23 -7.95
CA VAL A 8 1.30 1.62 -9.27
C VAL A 8 2.77 1.58 -9.64
N ARG A 9 3.17 0.57 -10.43
CA ARG A 9 4.52 0.42 -10.97
C ARG A 9 4.50 0.26 -12.49
N PRO A 10 4.14 1.32 -13.23
CA PRO A 10 3.95 1.27 -14.67
C PRO A 10 5.15 0.66 -15.39
N LYS A 11 4.91 -0.08 -16.48
CA LYS A 11 6.01 -0.69 -17.25
C LYS A 11 6.77 0.34 -18.09
N ASN A 12 6.10 1.40 -18.53
CA ASN A 12 6.63 2.48 -19.36
C ASN A 12 5.72 3.72 -19.24
N GLU A 13 6.11 4.83 -19.88
CA GLU A 13 5.33 6.09 -19.85
C GLU A 13 3.96 5.99 -20.55
N GLU A 14 3.81 5.13 -21.56
CA GLU A 14 2.53 4.93 -22.24
C GLU A 14 1.47 4.34 -21.28
N GLU A 15 1.88 3.38 -20.46
CA GLU A 15 1.02 2.76 -19.44
C GLU A 15 0.59 3.75 -18.36
N ILE A 16 1.43 4.75 -18.02
CA ILE A 16 1.09 5.77 -17.02
C ILE A 16 -0.17 6.52 -17.40
N ASN A 17 -0.24 7.01 -18.63
CA ASN A 17 -1.39 7.81 -19.09
C ASN A 17 -2.67 6.99 -19.11
N LYS A 18 -2.60 5.71 -19.50
CA LYS A 18 -3.75 4.79 -19.49
C LYS A 18 -4.20 4.47 -18.06
N ILE A 19 -3.26 4.25 -17.15
CA ILE A 19 -3.52 4.04 -15.72
C ILE A 19 -4.24 5.26 -15.15
N PHE A 20 -3.73 6.47 -15.37
CA PHE A 20 -4.34 7.70 -14.89
C PHE A 20 -5.75 7.92 -15.43
N GLU A 21 -5.96 7.69 -16.73
CA GLU A 21 -7.28 7.80 -17.33
C GLU A 21 -8.26 6.83 -16.68
N LEU A 22 -7.87 5.56 -16.51
CA LEU A 22 -8.76 4.54 -15.96
C LEU A 22 -9.02 4.75 -14.47
N GLU A 23 -8.01 5.15 -13.70
CA GLU A 23 -8.16 5.48 -12.28
C GLU A 23 -9.06 6.69 -12.04
N ALA A 24 -8.92 7.75 -12.85
CA ALA A 24 -9.82 8.90 -12.82
C ALA A 24 -11.27 8.47 -13.12
N ARG A 25 -11.47 7.56 -14.09
CA ARG A 25 -12.80 6.99 -14.41
C ARG A 25 -13.36 6.12 -13.29
N PHE A 26 -12.51 5.42 -12.55
CA PHE A 26 -12.90 4.67 -11.35
C PHE A 26 -13.17 5.56 -10.13
N GLY A 27 -12.83 6.85 -10.22
CA GLY A 27 -13.07 7.84 -9.18
C GLY A 27 -11.97 7.92 -8.13
N TYR A 28 -10.78 7.39 -8.41
CA TYR A 28 -9.60 7.64 -7.58
C TYR A 28 -9.24 9.13 -7.60
N LYS A 29 -8.78 9.63 -6.45
CA LYS A 29 -8.42 11.04 -6.25
C LYS A 29 -6.92 11.25 -6.12
N ALA A 30 -6.21 10.22 -5.66
CA ALA A 30 -4.76 10.24 -5.60
C ALA A 30 -4.18 8.86 -5.95
N VAL A 31 -3.00 8.88 -6.55
CA VAL A 31 -2.28 7.70 -7.03
C VAL A 31 -0.82 7.82 -6.65
N GLY A 32 -0.31 6.82 -5.95
CA GLY A 32 1.11 6.67 -5.68
C GLY A 32 1.81 6.03 -6.86
N ILE A 33 2.88 6.63 -7.36
CA ILE A 33 3.60 6.14 -8.54
C ILE A 33 5.02 5.79 -8.16
N ASP A 34 5.52 4.68 -8.71
CA ASP A 34 6.93 4.33 -8.59
C ASP A 34 7.86 5.51 -8.89
N LYS A 35 8.84 5.70 -8.00
CA LYS A 35 9.75 6.84 -8.01
C LYS A 35 10.50 7.04 -9.33
N GLN A 36 10.70 5.99 -10.13
CA GLN A 36 11.32 6.15 -11.44
C GLN A 36 10.49 7.04 -12.40
N TYR A 37 9.20 7.24 -12.13
CA TYR A 37 8.30 8.12 -12.88
C TYR A 37 7.88 9.35 -12.05
N GLU A 38 8.72 9.76 -11.10
CA GLU A 38 8.54 11.02 -10.38
C GLU A 38 8.46 12.18 -11.38
N GLY A 39 7.39 12.99 -11.29
CA GLY A 39 7.11 14.08 -12.22
C GLY A 39 5.97 13.79 -13.20
N SER A 40 5.54 12.53 -13.35
CA SER A 40 4.30 12.23 -14.08
C SER A 40 3.10 12.83 -13.34
N SER A 41 2.30 13.60 -14.08
CA SER A 41 1.15 14.32 -13.54
C SER A 41 -0.06 14.17 -14.44
N ASP A 42 -1.24 14.18 -13.82
CA ASP A 42 -2.52 14.27 -14.51
C ASP A 42 -3.39 15.25 -13.73
N GLU A 43 -4.03 16.19 -14.43
CA GLU A 43 -4.82 17.24 -13.77
C GLU A 43 -6.04 16.68 -13.02
N ARG A 44 -6.52 15.48 -13.37
CA ARG A 44 -7.73 14.85 -12.81
C ARG A 44 -7.46 14.17 -11.47
N ILE A 45 -6.21 13.79 -11.19
CA ILE A 45 -5.80 13.06 -9.99
C ILE A 45 -4.61 13.75 -9.33
N ILE A 46 -4.27 13.34 -8.11
CA ILE A 46 -3.07 13.80 -7.41
C ILE A 46 -2.04 12.68 -7.47
N THR A 47 -0.84 12.99 -7.90
CA THR A 47 0.25 12.01 -7.96
C THR A 47 1.24 12.27 -6.82
N PHE A 48 1.78 11.20 -6.24
CA PHE A 48 2.85 11.30 -5.23
C PHE A 48 3.89 10.19 -5.43
N PRO A 49 5.17 10.46 -5.15
CA PRO A 49 6.23 9.49 -5.38
C PRO A 49 6.20 8.39 -4.33
N VAL A 50 6.37 7.16 -4.79
CA VAL A 50 6.44 5.95 -3.97
C VAL A 50 7.78 5.27 -4.18
N ARG A 51 8.51 5.05 -3.09
CA ARG A 51 9.75 4.28 -3.08
C ARG A 51 9.48 2.91 -2.48
N VAL A 52 9.76 1.86 -3.25
CA VAL A 52 9.78 0.49 -2.74
C VAL A 52 11.19 0.14 -2.30
N VAL A 53 11.34 -0.30 -1.05
CA VAL A 53 12.62 -0.74 -0.49
C VAL A 53 12.51 -2.18 0.02
N SER A 54 13.62 -2.91 -0.01
CA SER A 54 13.71 -4.25 0.57
C SER A 54 14.98 -4.36 1.40
N GLY A 55 14.98 -5.29 2.36
CA GLY A 55 16.14 -5.56 3.22
C GLY A 55 16.24 -7.04 3.53
N ARG A 56 17.47 -7.58 3.55
CA ARG A 56 17.77 -8.98 3.87
C ARG A 56 18.29 -9.17 5.29
N ASN A 57 18.53 -8.08 6.00
CA ASN A 57 18.89 -8.05 7.41
C ASN A 57 18.59 -6.67 8.01
N GLU A 58 18.83 -6.53 9.33
CA GLU A 58 18.62 -5.27 10.05
C GLU A 58 19.51 -4.12 9.56
N ALA A 59 20.76 -4.38 9.15
CA ALA A 59 21.67 -3.34 8.71
C ALA A 59 21.24 -2.75 7.36
N GLU A 60 20.96 -3.60 6.37
CA GLU A 60 20.46 -3.20 5.05
C GLU A 60 19.13 -2.48 5.17
N ALA A 61 18.19 -2.97 6.01
CA ALA A 61 16.92 -2.30 6.25
C ALA A 61 17.08 -0.87 6.81
N LYS A 62 18.03 -0.64 7.72
CA LYS A 62 18.32 0.69 8.26
C LYS A 62 18.95 1.60 7.20
N GLU A 63 19.82 1.07 6.37
CA GLU A 63 20.50 1.80 5.30
C GLU A 63 19.51 2.29 4.25
N VAL A 64 18.68 1.39 3.69
CA VAL A 64 17.70 1.78 2.65
C VAL A 64 16.68 2.79 3.15
N LEU A 65 16.29 2.74 4.44
CA LEU A 65 15.41 3.75 5.04
C LEU A 65 16.09 5.12 5.24
N ARG A 66 17.43 5.17 5.39
CA ARG A 66 18.16 6.45 5.49
C ARG A 66 18.20 7.18 4.16
N GLU A 67 18.10 6.47 3.05
CA GLU A 67 18.10 7.05 1.70
C GLU A 67 16.73 7.58 1.25
N CYS A 68 15.66 7.25 1.99
CA CYS A 68 14.31 7.72 1.71
C CYS A 68 14.17 9.21 2.04
N LYS A 69 13.64 10.03 1.12
CA LYS A 69 13.45 11.46 1.37
C LYS A 69 12.10 11.73 2.04
N LYS A 70 11.98 12.89 2.68
CA LYS A 70 10.69 13.40 3.17
C LYS A 70 9.74 13.63 1.99
N GLY A 71 8.46 13.29 2.16
CA GLY A 71 7.42 13.44 1.14
C GLY A 71 7.22 12.22 0.23
N GLU A 72 8.09 11.21 0.32
CA GLU A 72 7.89 9.92 -0.36
C GLU A 72 7.01 9.00 0.48
N LEU A 73 6.06 8.31 -0.16
CA LEU A 73 5.49 7.11 0.42
C LEU A 73 6.55 6.00 0.31
N VAL A 74 6.73 5.22 1.37
CA VAL A 74 7.74 4.16 1.42
C VAL A 74 7.04 2.84 1.68
N ILE A 75 7.15 1.93 0.72
CA ILE A 75 6.68 0.56 0.84
C ILE A 75 7.89 -0.32 1.11
N SER A 76 7.89 -0.99 2.26
CA SER A 76 9.00 -1.81 2.71
C SER A 76 8.67 -3.29 2.57
N LYS A 77 9.58 -4.04 1.94
CA LYS A 77 9.47 -5.49 1.68
C LYS A 77 10.55 -6.23 2.48
N PRO A 78 10.26 -6.65 3.73
CA PRO A 78 11.19 -7.44 4.53
C PRO A 78 11.39 -8.84 3.94
N ASN A 79 12.64 -9.29 3.89
CA ASN A 79 12.97 -10.65 3.46
C ASN A 79 13.36 -11.56 4.64
N ASP A 80 13.52 -11.02 5.84
CA ASP A 80 13.97 -11.73 7.03
C ASP A 80 13.36 -11.15 8.32
N PRO A 81 13.47 -11.85 9.48
CA PRO A 81 12.95 -11.36 10.75
C PRO A 81 13.55 -10.02 11.21
N GLY A 82 14.83 -9.79 10.95
CA GLY A 82 15.55 -8.57 11.32
C GLY A 82 15.06 -7.36 10.53
N SER A 83 14.97 -7.46 9.19
CA SER A 83 14.41 -6.39 8.37
C SER A 83 12.93 -6.12 8.69
N LEU A 84 12.13 -7.16 8.97
CA LEU A 84 10.73 -7.00 9.37
C LEU A 84 10.60 -6.14 10.62
N ARG A 85 11.39 -6.42 11.66
CA ARG A 85 11.36 -5.66 12.91
C ARG A 85 11.77 -4.20 12.71
N VAL A 86 12.76 -3.94 11.85
CA VAL A 86 13.20 -2.58 11.51
C VAL A 86 12.09 -1.83 10.78
N PHE A 87 11.60 -2.37 9.66
CA PHE A 87 10.57 -1.72 8.86
C PHE A 87 9.26 -1.52 9.61
N SER A 88 8.97 -2.37 10.60
CA SER A 88 7.73 -2.22 11.36
C SER A 88 7.78 -1.12 12.41
N ARG A 89 8.95 -0.85 13.01
CA ARG A 89 9.08 0.15 14.09
C ARG A 89 9.53 1.53 13.63
N ASP A 90 10.06 1.63 12.41
CA ASP A 90 10.64 2.86 11.89
C ASP A 90 9.58 3.68 11.16
N THR A 91 9.35 4.92 11.60
CA THR A 91 8.29 5.79 11.06
C THR A 91 8.52 6.22 9.61
N ARG A 92 9.68 5.95 9.03
CA ARG A 92 9.96 6.19 7.61
C ARG A 92 9.37 5.11 6.71
N ALA A 93 9.08 3.93 7.26
CA ALA A 93 8.40 2.84 6.56
C ALA A 93 6.88 2.99 6.74
N HIS A 94 6.23 3.57 5.74
CA HIS A 94 4.81 3.89 5.80
C HIS A 94 3.95 2.63 5.64
N ILE A 95 4.27 1.79 4.66
CA ILE A 95 3.56 0.54 4.38
C ILE A 95 4.58 -0.60 4.46
N VAL A 96 4.23 -1.69 5.16
CA VAL A 96 5.05 -2.90 5.22
C VAL A 96 4.31 -4.04 4.50
N GLU A 97 4.85 -4.48 3.37
CA GLU A 97 4.34 -5.63 2.62
C GLU A 97 5.00 -6.92 3.16
N ILE A 98 4.26 -7.63 4.02
CA ILE A 98 4.79 -8.82 4.68
C ILE A 98 4.53 -10.04 3.79
N SER A 99 5.59 -10.80 3.47
CA SER A 99 5.48 -12.04 2.70
C SER A 99 4.85 -13.16 3.54
N PRO A 100 4.09 -14.09 2.92
CA PRO A 100 3.63 -15.32 3.58
C PRO A 100 4.75 -16.12 4.27
N LYS A 101 6.00 -16.01 3.78
CA LYS A 101 7.16 -16.69 4.39
C LYS A 101 7.44 -16.24 5.84
N LEU A 102 7.02 -15.03 6.19
CA LEU A 102 7.21 -14.45 7.52
C LEU A 102 5.96 -14.58 8.41
N VAL A 103 4.96 -15.38 8.01
CA VAL A 103 3.70 -15.56 8.75
C VAL A 103 3.91 -15.99 10.20
N HIS A 104 4.91 -16.82 10.48
CA HIS A 104 5.23 -17.30 11.83
C HIS A 104 5.70 -16.19 12.78
N LEU A 105 6.09 -15.02 12.26
CA LEU A 105 6.47 -13.84 13.03
C LEU A 105 5.30 -12.88 13.26
N MET A 106 4.15 -13.11 12.64
CA MET A 106 2.95 -12.27 12.75
C MET A 106 2.23 -12.55 14.08
N ASP A 107 2.89 -12.22 15.19
CA ASP A 107 2.37 -12.32 16.55
C ASP A 107 1.94 -10.95 17.11
N ARG A 108 1.60 -10.89 18.39
CA ARG A 108 1.24 -9.63 19.07
C ARG A 108 2.43 -8.66 19.13
N ASN A 109 3.66 -9.15 19.33
CA ASN A 109 4.84 -8.29 19.43
C ASN A 109 5.08 -7.57 18.11
N GLN A 110 4.93 -8.29 17.00
CA GLN A 110 5.04 -7.74 15.66
C GLN A 110 3.96 -6.68 15.38
N ALA A 111 2.74 -6.87 15.90
CA ALA A 111 1.68 -5.88 15.79
C ALA A 111 2.03 -4.60 16.56
N GLU A 112 2.57 -4.74 17.77
CA GLU A 112 3.00 -3.58 18.57
C GLU A 112 4.15 -2.82 17.91
N LEU A 113 5.08 -3.51 17.23
CA LEU A 113 6.11 -2.83 16.44
C LEU A 113 5.49 -1.98 15.32
N LEU A 114 4.54 -2.53 14.54
CA LEU A 114 3.82 -1.79 13.51
C LEU A 114 3.11 -0.53 14.07
N LYS A 115 2.52 -0.63 15.27
CA LYS A 115 1.92 0.53 15.96
C LYS A 115 2.95 1.59 16.34
N VAL A 116 4.12 1.17 16.83
CA VAL A 116 5.23 2.08 17.17
C VAL A 116 5.70 2.83 15.92
N GLY A 117 5.88 2.13 14.79
CA GLY A 117 6.24 2.74 13.51
C GLY A 117 5.09 3.54 12.88
N LYS A 118 3.86 3.39 13.38
CA LYS A 118 2.62 3.90 12.75
C LYS A 118 2.47 3.43 11.31
N SER A 119 2.98 2.23 11.02
CA SER A 119 3.02 1.64 9.69
C SER A 119 1.72 0.90 9.40
N PHE A 120 1.31 0.95 8.13
CA PHE A 120 0.25 0.12 7.60
C PHE A 120 0.79 -1.25 7.21
N ILE A 121 -0.05 -2.27 7.26
CA ILE A 121 0.16 -3.50 6.50
C ILE A 121 -0.23 -3.21 5.05
N GLY A 122 0.59 -3.63 4.08
CA GLY A 122 0.30 -3.50 2.66
C GLY A 122 -0.08 -4.83 2.01
N PHE A 123 -1.01 -4.80 1.06
CA PHE A 123 -1.27 -5.91 0.16
C PHE A 123 -1.50 -5.40 -1.27
N SER A 124 -0.71 -5.93 -2.22
CA SER A 124 -0.81 -5.61 -3.64
C SER A 124 -1.82 -6.52 -4.34
N LEU A 125 -2.81 -5.97 -5.03
CA LEU A 125 -3.79 -6.75 -5.79
C LEU A 125 -3.15 -7.50 -6.97
N SER A 126 -2.07 -6.97 -7.55
CA SER A 126 -1.30 -7.68 -8.58
C SER A 126 -0.79 -9.04 -8.09
N SER A 127 -0.54 -9.21 -6.79
CA SER A 127 -0.15 -10.51 -6.23
C SER A 127 -1.24 -11.58 -6.37
N LEU A 128 -2.52 -11.21 -6.47
CA LEU A 128 -3.62 -12.15 -6.74
C LEU A 128 -3.74 -12.51 -8.22
N ILE A 129 -3.35 -11.60 -9.10
CA ILE A 129 -3.27 -11.87 -10.54
C ILE A 129 -2.15 -12.87 -10.80
N ASP A 130 -1.00 -12.69 -10.14
CA ASP A 130 0.17 -13.55 -10.28
C ASP A 130 -0.02 -14.92 -9.61
N ASP A 131 -0.61 -14.95 -8.41
CA ASP A 131 -0.87 -16.19 -7.66
C ASP A 131 -2.23 -16.12 -6.92
N PRO A 132 -3.28 -16.80 -7.42
CA PRO A 132 -4.57 -16.85 -6.75
C PRO A 132 -4.53 -17.39 -5.31
N LYS A 133 -3.49 -18.16 -4.92
CA LYS A 133 -3.31 -18.64 -3.54
C LYS A 133 -3.05 -17.50 -2.55
N MET A 134 -2.65 -16.32 -3.04
CA MET A 134 -2.51 -15.11 -2.23
C MET A 134 -3.83 -14.64 -1.63
N PHE A 135 -4.98 -15.16 -2.06
CA PHE A 135 -6.27 -14.89 -1.43
C PHE A 135 -6.33 -15.36 0.03
N TRP A 136 -5.71 -16.50 0.34
CA TRP A 136 -5.57 -16.94 1.73
C TRP A 136 -4.72 -15.97 2.54
N TRP A 137 -3.65 -15.43 1.93
CA TRP A 137 -2.79 -14.45 2.59
C TRP A 137 -3.52 -13.13 2.87
N LEU A 138 -4.32 -12.63 1.92
CA LEU A 138 -5.20 -11.49 2.13
C LEU A 138 -6.15 -11.72 3.33
N SER A 139 -6.79 -12.89 3.36
CA SER A 139 -7.70 -13.28 4.44
C SER A 139 -6.98 -13.34 5.80
N PHE A 140 -5.75 -13.84 5.83
CA PHE A 140 -4.91 -13.85 7.03
C PHE A 140 -4.58 -12.42 7.49
N LEU A 141 -4.10 -11.56 6.59
CA LEU A 141 -3.75 -10.18 6.92
C LEU A 141 -4.95 -9.37 7.41
N LEU A 142 -6.14 -9.60 6.85
CA LEU A 142 -7.38 -9.00 7.32
C LEU A 142 -7.72 -9.42 8.75
N ASN A 143 -7.65 -10.71 9.04
CA ASN A 143 -7.90 -11.20 10.39
C ASN A 143 -6.87 -10.66 11.39
N TYR A 144 -5.60 -10.60 10.99
CA TYR A 144 -4.53 -10.05 11.81
C TYR A 144 -4.73 -8.54 12.08
N SER A 145 -5.06 -7.78 11.04
CA SER A 145 -5.28 -6.33 11.13
C SER A 145 -6.45 -6.01 12.06
N MET A 146 -7.57 -6.73 11.94
CA MET A 146 -8.72 -6.61 12.82
C MET A 146 -8.41 -7.03 14.26
N LYS A 147 -7.75 -8.19 14.44
CA LYS A 147 -7.43 -8.73 15.77
C LYS A 147 -6.55 -7.79 16.59
N TYR A 148 -5.57 -7.15 15.95
CA TYR A 148 -4.60 -6.31 16.65
C TYR A 148 -4.78 -4.81 16.42
N ASN A 149 -5.83 -4.41 15.72
CA ASN A 149 -6.15 -3.01 15.37
C ASN A 149 -4.98 -2.32 14.65
N ILE A 150 -4.49 -2.95 13.58
CA ILE A 150 -3.49 -2.40 12.66
C ILE A 150 -4.21 -2.00 11.38
N ASP A 151 -3.83 -0.88 10.78
CA ASP A 151 -4.41 -0.48 9.51
C ASP A 151 -3.86 -1.31 8.35
N LEU A 152 -4.74 -1.74 7.45
CA LEU A 152 -4.40 -2.43 6.21
C LEU A 152 -4.67 -1.50 5.03
N VAL A 153 -3.74 -1.45 4.09
CA VAL A 153 -3.88 -0.72 2.82
C VAL A 153 -3.82 -1.74 1.69
N ILE A 154 -4.81 -1.67 0.81
CA ILE A 154 -4.87 -2.42 -0.43
C ILE A 154 -4.58 -1.45 -1.57
N PHE A 155 -3.70 -1.84 -2.48
CA PHE A 155 -3.33 -1.04 -3.66
C PHE A 155 -3.17 -1.95 -4.87
N SER A 156 -3.22 -1.38 -6.07
CA SER A 156 -3.18 -2.21 -7.28
C SER A 156 -1.82 -2.90 -7.45
N GLY A 157 -0.73 -2.15 -7.28
CA GLY A 157 0.60 -2.56 -7.70
C GLY A 157 0.66 -2.92 -9.19
N ALA A 158 -0.20 -2.28 -9.99
CA ALA A 158 -0.36 -2.54 -11.41
C ALA A 158 0.86 -2.03 -12.20
N SER A 159 1.35 -2.88 -13.10
CA SER A 159 2.37 -2.55 -14.10
C SER A 159 1.79 -2.19 -15.46
N ARG A 160 0.54 -2.59 -15.69
CA ARG A 160 -0.24 -2.32 -16.90
C ARG A 160 -1.65 -1.90 -16.52
N PHE A 161 -2.30 -1.09 -17.35
CA PHE A 161 -3.66 -0.60 -17.04
C PHE A 161 -4.69 -1.74 -16.91
N GLU A 162 -4.50 -2.89 -17.56
CA GLU A 162 -5.39 -4.06 -17.46
C GLU A 162 -5.33 -4.75 -16.10
N GLU A 163 -4.30 -4.48 -15.30
CA GLU A 163 -4.15 -5.02 -13.93
C GLU A 163 -4.92 -4.18 -12.90
N LEU A 164 -5.46 -3.01 -13.30
CA LEU A 164 -6.26 -2.17 -12.43
C LEU A 164 -7.62 -2.81 -12.13
N VAL A 165 -7.95 -2.86 -10.84
CA VAL A 165 -9.21 -3.41 -10.35
C VAL A 165 -10.12 -2.27 -9.91
N HIS A 166 -11.38 -2.31 -10.37
CA HIS A 166 -12.37 -1.32 -9.97
C HIS A 166 -12.60 -1.33 -8.43
N PRO A 167 -12.70 -0.18 -7.75
CA PRO A 167 -12.84 -0.10 -6.29
C PRO A 167 -13.98 -0.94 -5.70
N LYS A 168 -15.14 -0.99 -6.38
CA LYS A 168 -16.26 -1.87 -6.00
C LYS A 168 -15.88 -3.36 -5.99
N THR A 169 -15.06 -3.80 -6.94
CA THR A 169 -14.56 -5.18 -7.00
C THR A 169 -13.60 -5.44 -5.85
N THR A 170 -12.68 -4.51 -5.57
CA THR A 170 -11.80 -4.59 -4.40
C THR A 170 -12.58 -4.66 -3.09
N LEU A 171 -13.63 -3.85 -2.94
CA LEU A 171 -14.53 -3.91 -1.78
C LEU A 171 -15.19 -5.28 -1.62
N ASN A 172 -15.74 -5.82 -2.71
CA ASN A 172 -16.37 -7.15 -2.70
C ASN A 172 -15.36 -8.25 -2.37
N LEU A 173 -14.14 -8.16 -2.90
CA LEU A 173 -13.05 -9.07 -2.60
C LEU A 173 -12.71 -9.08 -1.11
N LEU A 174 -12.61 -7.89 -0.48
CA LEU A 174 -12.37 -7.76 0.96
C LEU A 174 -13.49 -8.41 1.79
N ILE A 175 -14.74 -8.23 1.39
CA ILE A 175 -15.89 -8.85 2.06
C ILE A 175 -15.82 -10.38 1.91
N GLN A 176 -15.52 -10.87 0.72
CA GLN A 176 -15.36 -12.31 0.47
C GLN A 176 -14.18 -12.92 1.23
N ALA A 177 -13.10 -12.16 1.45
CA ALA A 177 -11.95 -12.56 2.26
C ALA A 177 -12.25 -12.55 3.78
N GLY A 178 -13.47 -12.19 4.19
CA GLY A 178 -13.95 -12.29 5.58
C GLY A 178 -14.01 -10.95 6.32
N SER A 179 -13.80 -9.82 5.65
CA SER A 179 -13.93 -8.49 6.27
C SER A 179 -15.40 -8.08 6.42
N PRO A 180 -15.86 -7.64 7.60
CA PRO A 180 -17.15 -6.96 7.71
C PRO A 180 -17.21 -5.75 6.78
N LYS A 181 -18.38 -5.46 6.21
CA LYS A 181 -18.57 -4.41 5.21
C LYS A 181 -18.04 -3.06 5.70
N GLU A 182 -18.26 -2.71 6.96
CA GLU A 182 -17.82 -1.47 7.59
C GLU A 182 -16.29 -1.38 7.68
N ILE A 183 -15.62 -2.50 7.94
CA ILE A 183 -14.16 -2.57 7.98
C ILE A 183 -13.59 -2.50 6.57
N ALA A 184 -14.21 -3.19 5.61
CA ALA A 184 -13.82 -3.11 4.20
C ALA A 184 -13.92 -1.67 3.67
N PHE A 185 -14.98 -0.92 4.02
CA PHE A 185 -15.08 0.50 3.69
C PHE A 185 -13.98 1.36 4.33
N LYS A 186 -13.61 1.07 5.58
CA LYS A 186 -12.51 1.79 6.26
C LYS A 186 -11.17 1.52 5.59
N ILE A 187 -10.90 0.28 5.17
CA ILE A 187 -9.68 -0.09 4.44
C ILE A 187 -9.60 0.64 3.09
N MET A 188 -10.75 0.79 2.40
CA MET A 188 -10.84 1.51 1.13
C MET A 188 -10.76 3.05 1.27
N ASP A 189 -10.79 3.61 2.49
CA ASP A 189 -10.75 5.06 2.70
C ASP A 189 -9.31 5.57 2.84
N GLY A 190 -8.80 6.19 1.79
CA GLY A 190 -7.42 6.68 1.69
C GLY A 190 -7.09 7.91 2.55
N ASN A 191 -8.06 8.47 3.28
CA ASN A 191 -7.86 9.67 4.12
C ASN A 191 -6.69 9.54 5.09
N LYS A 192 -6.53 8.38 5.73
CA LYS A 192 -5.47 8.17 6.71
C LYS A 192 -4.08 8.14 6.06
N LEU A 193 -3.98 7.57 4.86
CA LEU A 193 -2.76 7.53 4.07
C LEU A 193 -2.33 8.96 3.65
N LEU A 194 -3.27 9.76 3.12
CA LEU A 194 -2.96 11.12 2.70
C LEU A 194 -2.60 12.06 3.86
N LYS A 195 -3.17 11.85 5.06
CA LYS A 195 -2.77 12.58 6.27
C LYS A 195 -1.31 12.35 6.62
N ILE A 196 -0.85 11.10 6.52
CA ILE A 196 0.54 10.73 6.81
C ILE A 196 1.50 11.34 5.79
N LEU A 197 1.07 11.43 4.53
CA LEU A 197 1.83 12.07 3.47
C LEU A 197 1.76 13.60 3.49
N GLY A 198 0.91 14.21 4.32
CA GLY A 198 0.73 15.66 4.38
C GLY A 198 0.09 16.27 3.13
N ILE A 199 -0.63 15.47 2.34
CA ILE A 199 -1.26 15.88 1.06
C ILE A 199 -2.79 15.91 1.11
N MET A 200 -3.37 15.77 2.30
CA MET A 200 -4.83 15.69 2.47
C MET A 200 -5.54 16.98 2.01
N ASP A 201 -4.95 18.15 2.28
CA ASP A 201 -5.56 19.44 1.96
C ASP A 201 -5.75 19.62 0.44
N PHE A 202 -4.79 19.15 -0.37
CA PHE A 202 -4.87 19.18 -1.83
C PHE A 202 -5.93 18.24 -2.41
N ALA A 203 -6.16 17.08 -1.78
CA ALA A 203 -7.09 16.07 -2.27
C ALA A 203 -8.57 16.41 -2.05
N VAL A 204 -8.85 17.29 -1.08
CA VAL A 204 -10.23 17.72 -0.77
C VAL A 204 -10.71 18.85 -1.67
N GLU A 205 -9.78 19.64 -2.25
CA GLU A 205 -10.10 20.80 -3.09
C GLU A 205 -10.50 20.45 -4.54
N LYS A 206 -10.08 19.31 -5.10
CA LYS A 206 -10.46 18.86 -6.46
C LYS A 206 -11.88 18.22 -6.52
N ARG A 207 -12.88 18.90 -5.92
CA ARG A 207 -14.29 18.49 -5.92
C ARG A 207 -15.04 18.87 -7.18
#